data_AF-A0A2N3PZV4-F1
#
_entry.id   AF-A0A2N3PZV4-F1
#
_cell.length_a   1.000
_cell.length_b   1.000
_cell.length_c   1.000
_cell.angle_alpha   90.00
_cell.angle_beta   90.00
_cell.angle_gamma   90.00
#
_symmetry.space_group_name_H-M   'P 1'
#
loop_
_entity.id
_entity.type
_entity.pdbx_description
1 polymer ?
#
loop_
_entity_poly.entity_id
_entity_poly.type
_entity_poly.pdbx_seq_one_letter_code
_entity_poly.pdbx_strand_id
1 'polypeptide(L)'
;MVNPTPESRYRSNLQGEVDSSALYRALAEVEGDSRLAKIFARLAAIEDAHVAFWQAKLAKAGLPVSIPKPSPRTRLLTWLARRMGVSFVLPTVNALEQADIGSYDNQPEAVAGRLPAAERSHARIVQAIAQQSSGSAGLSGSALANLEGRHRAMGGNALRAAVLGANDGLVSNLSLVMAIAGAMADRHVILLTGAAGLVAGACSMAMGEWLSVNSSRELYQRQIATEAEELSQSPDEEREELILIYQAKGLGEAEARELAGRMMANTQTALDTLVREELGIDPESLGGSAWSAAITSFGLFGLGAIFPILPYCFLDGVPALLGSLGASGAALCGIGAGTALFTGRSFLFSATRQLLIGFAAAGLTFGIGRLVGVSLGG
;
A
#
# COMPACT_ATOMS: atom_id res chain seq x y z
N MET A 1 11.22 -1.69 -30.89
CA MET A 1 10.69 -0.43 -30.34
C MET A 1 11.61 0.68 -30.84
N VAL A 2 11.07 1.65 -31.58
CA VAL A 2 11.85 2.76 -32.14
C VAL A 2 12.25 3.66 -30.97
N ASN A 3 13.56 3.89 -30.77
CA ASN A 3 14.00 4.85 -29.76
C ASN A 3 13.37 6.22 -30.07
N PRO A 4 12.71 6.87 -29.10
CA PRO A 4 12.05 8.15 -29.35
C PRO A 4 13.08 9.15 -29.86
N THR A 5 12.70 9.93 -30.89
CA THR A 5 13.56 11.01 -31.37
C THR A 5 13.78 12.03 -30.25
N PRO A 6 14.93 12.73 -30.20
CA PRO A 6 15.18 13.76 -29.20
C PRO A 6 14.07 14.81 -29.12
N GLU A 7 13.45 15.16 -30.26
CA GLU A 7 12.28 16.05 -30.29
C GLU A 7 11.08 15.49 -29.52
N SER A 8 10.68 14.25 -29.81
CA SER A 8 9.53 13.63 -29.15
C SER A 8 9.76 13.48 -27.65
N ARG A 9 11.00 13.17 -27.25
CA ARG A 9 11.39 13.05 -25.84
C ARG A 9 11.30 14.41 -25.14
N TYR A 10 11.91 15.46 -25.70
CA TYR A 10 11.89 16.79 -25.09
C TYR A 10 10.48 17.36 -24.95
N ARG A 11 9.61 17.14 -25.95
CA ARG A 11 8.20 17.55 -25.86
C ARG A 11 7.44 16.76 -24.80
N SER A 12 7.73 15.47 -24.65
CA SER A 12 7.13 14.62 -23.61
C SER A 12 7.57 15.08 -22.21
N ASN A 13 8.86 15.32 -22.01
CA ASN A 13 9.40 15.82 -20.74
C ASN A 13 8.77 17.19 -20.41
N LEU A 14 8.75 18.12 -21.38
CA LEU A 14 8.10 19.43 -21.21
C LEU A 14 6.62 19.32 -20.82
N GLN A 15 5.89 18.36 -21.39
CA GLN A 15 4.49 18.12 -21.00
C GLN A 15 4.38 17.64 -19.55
N GLY A 16 5.29 16.76 -19.10
CA GLY A 16 5.38 16.31 -17.71
C GLY A 16 5.55 17.48 -16.74
N GLU A 17 6.56 18.34 -16.97
CA GLU A 17 6.82 19.46 -16.05
C GLU A 17 5.68 20.48 -16.02
N VAL A 18 5.02 20.72 -17.17
CA VAL A 18 3.84 21.59 -17.22
C VAL A 18 2.67 20.99 -16.44
N ASP A 19 2.50 19.67 -16.49
CA ASP A 19 1.46 18.96 -15.75
C ASP A 19 1.73 19.04 -14.23
N SER A 20 2.96 18.77 -13.79
CA SER A 20 3.37 18.83 -12.38
C SER A 20 3.28 20.24 -11.82
N SER A 21 3.83 21.25 -12.53
CA SER A 21 3.72 22.67 -12.16
C SER A 21 2.25 23.10 -11.99
N ALA A 22 1.39 22.76 -12.96
CA ALA A 22 -0.03 23.13 -12.90
C ALA A 22 -0.76 22.44 -11.73
N LEU A 23 -0.44 21.17 -11.47
CA LEU A 23 -1.02 20.42 -10.37
C LEU A 23 -0.60 20.99 -9.03
N TYR A 24 0.71 21.16 -8.77
CA TYR A 24 1.22 21.72 -7.51
C TYR A 24 0.71 23.12 -7.25
N ARG A 25 0.63 23.98 -8.28
CA ARG A 25 0.04 25.32 -8.13
C ARG A 25 -1.42 25.24 -7.70
N ALA A 26 -2.21 24.32 -8.27
CA ALA A 26 -3.58 24.11 -7.85
C ALA A 26 -3.70 23.54 -6.43
N LEU A 27 -2.81 22.64 -6.01
CA LEU A 27 -2.78 22.13 -4.64
C LEU A 27 -2.45 23.26 -3.65
N ALA A 28 -1.47 24.12 -3.98
CA ALA A 28 -1.11 25.28 -3.17
C ALA A 28 -2.26 26.27 -2.99
N GLU A 29 -3.09 26.48 -4.02
CA GLU A 29 -4.27 27.36 -3.97
C GLU A 29 -5.40 26.83 -3.07
N VAL A 30 -5.54 25.50 -2.99
CA VAL A 30 -6.67 24.84 -2.34
C VAL A 30 -6.33 24.40 -0.91
N GLU A 31 -5.06 24.18 -0.61
CA GLU A 31 -4.61 23.69 0.69
C GLU A 31 -4.95 24.68 1.81
N GLY A 32 -5.54 24.16 2.89
CA GLY A 32 -5.97 24.94 4.04
C GLY A 32 -4.82 25.24 5.01
N ASP A 33 -3.81 24.36 5.10
CA ASP A 33 -2.61 24.64 5.91
C ASP A 33 -1.63 25.55 5.14
N SER A 34 -1.46 26.77 5.63
CA SER A 34 -0.53 27.76 5.07
C SER A 34 0.93 27.29 4.93
N ARG A 35 1.37 26.30 5.72
CA ARG A 35 2.71 25.70 5.61
C ARG A 35 2.78 24.74 4.44
N LEU A 36 1.81 23.83 4.32
CA LEU A 36 1.74 22.88 3.20
C LEU A 36 1.50 23.60 1.87
N ALA A 37 0.67 24.64 1.86
CA ALA A 37 0.46 25.49 0.70
C ALA A 37 1.77 26.12 0.18
N LYS A 38 2.65 26.57 1.10
CA LYS A 38 3.98 27.10 0.74
C LYS A 38 4.90 26.02 0.17
N ILE A 39 4.81 24.78 0.65
CA ILE A 39 5.60 23.67 0.12
C ILE A 39 5.16 23.34 -1.31
N PHE A 40 3.85 23.19 -1.57
CA PHE A 40 3.34 23.00 -2.93
C PHE A 40 3.69 24.17 -3.86
N ALA A 41 3.67 25.42 -3.37
CA ALA A 41 4.10 26.58 -4.14
C ALA A 41 5.60 26.54 -4.49
N ARG A 42 6.45 26.05 -3.57
CA ARG A 42 7.88 25.84 -3.84
C ARG A 42 8.10 24.74 -4.89
N LEU A 43 7.42 23.60 -4.76
CA LEU A 43 7.47 22.52 -5.76
C LEU A 43 7.06 23.04 -7.15
N ALA A 44 5.95 23.77 -7.25
CA ALA A 44 5.53 24.39 -8.51
C ALA A 44 6.60 25.32 -9.13
N ALA A 45 7.32 26.07 -8.30
CA ALA A 45 8.39 26.96 -8.76
C ALA A 45 9.63 26.20 -9.27
N ILE A 46 9.94 25.04 -8.69
CA ILE A 46 11.00 24.16 -9.20
C ILE A 46 10.58 23.58 -10.54
N GLU A 47 9.34 23.11 -10.67
CA GLU A 47 8.81 22.61 -11.94
C GLU A 47 8.78 23.69 -13.03
N ASP A 48 8.49 24.94 -12.69
CA ASP A 48 8.60 26.06 -13.64
C ASP A 48 10.04 26.23 -14.17
N ALA A 49 11.05 25.93 -13.33
CA ALA A 49 12.45 25.93 -13.77
C ALA A 49 12.76 24.74 -14.69
N HIS A 50 12.17 23.56 -14.43
CA HIS A 50 12.29 22.40 -15.33
C HIS A 50 11.61 22.67 -16.69
N VAL A 51 10.43 23.31 -16.69
CA VAL A 51 9.77 23.81 -17.91
C VAL A 51 10.73 24.70 -18.70
N ALA A 52 11.33 25.71 -18.05
CA ALA A 52 12.27 26.63 -18.70
C ALA A 52 13.51 25.90 -19.26
N PHE A 53 14.02 24.90 -18.54
CA PHE A 53 15.12 24.06 -18.97
C PHE A 53 14.79 23.33 -20.30
N TRP A 54 13.64 22.66 -20.38
CA TRP A 54 13.25 21.94 -21.59
C TRP A 54 12.91 22.88 -22.75
N GLN A 55 12.34 24.06 -22.49
CA GLN A 55 12.18 25.10 -23.49
C GLN A 55 13.51 25.54 -24.10
N ALA A 56 14.54 25.75 -23.27
CA ALA A 56 15.87 26.12 -23.74
C ALA A 56 16.50 25.00 -24.59
N LYS A 57 16.26 23.73 -24.26
CA LYS A 57 16.71 22.58 -25.07
C LYS A 57 16.01 22.53 -26.42
N LEU A 58 14.69 22.73 -26.47
CA LEU A 58 13.93 22.81 -27.72
C LEU A 58 14.40 23.97 -28.60
N ALA A 59 14.59 25.16 -28.01
CA ALA A 59 15.10 26.33 -28.72
C ALA A 59 16.50 26.07 -29.31
N LYS A 60 17.42 25.49 -28.52
CA LYS A 60 18.78 25.16 -28.97
C LYS A 60 18.80 24.10 -30.07
N ALA A 61 17.81 23.22 -30.09
CA ALA A 61 17.63 22.23 -31.16
C ALA A 61 16.95 22.81 -32.42
N GLY A 62 16.61 24.11 -32.44
CA GLY A 62 15.92 24.76 -33.55
C GLY A 62 14.45 24.36 -33.68
N LEU A 63 13.87 23.78 -32.63
CA LEU A 63 12.48 23.31 -32.60
C LEU A 63 11.52 24.42 -32.12
N PRO A 64 10.27 24.44 -32.58
CA PRO A 64 9.28 25.39 -32.09
C PRO A 64 9.04 25.22 -30.58
N VAL A 65 9.20 26.30 -29.82
CA VAL A 65 8.92 26.31 -28.38
C VAL A 65 7.48 26.74 -28.16
N SER A 66 6.60 25.78 -27.87
CA SER A 66 5.23 26.05 -27.42
C SER A 66 5.00 25.40 -26.06
N ILE A 67 4.44 26.16 -25.12
CA ILE A 67 4.05 25.62 -23.81
C ILE A 67 2.75 24.85 -24.01
N PRO A 68 2.71 23.54 -23.76
CA PRO A 68 1.47 22.79 -23.86
C PRO A 68 0.46 23.24 -22.78
N LYS A 69 -0.81 22.89 -22.98
CA LYS A 69 -1.81 23.02 -21.91
C LYS A 69 -1.69 21.81 -20.96
N PRO A 70 -2.09 21.94 -19.69
CA PRO A 70 -2.15 20.80 -18.78
C PRO A 70 -3.01 19.68 -19.36
N SER A 71 -2.56 18.44 -19.23
CA SER A 71 -3.22 17.27 -19.77
C SER A 71 -4.62 17.05 -19.18
N PRO A 72 -5.51 16.30 -19.85
CA PRO A 72 -6.84 15.99 -19.31
C PRO A 72 -6.79 15.35 -17.92
N ARG A 73 -5.78 14.50 -17.66
CA ARG A 73 -5.54 13.86 -16.36
C ARG A 73 -5.25 14.91 -15.29
N THR A 74 -4.31 15.81 -15.55
CA THR A 74 -3.96 16.89 -14.63
C THR A 74 -5.16 17.80 -14.36
N ARG A 75 -5.92 18.16 -15.39
CA ARG A 75 -7.15 18.98 -15.22
C ARG A 75 -8.20 18.28 -14.34
N LEU A 76 -8.35 16.96 -14.48
CA LEU A 76 -9.25 16.17 -13.63
C LEU A 76 -8.75 16.15 -12.18
N LEU A 77 -7.46 15.92 -11.95
CA LEU A 77 -6.86 15.92 -10.60
C LEU A 77 -6.98 17.29 -9.93
N THR A 78 -6.71 18.38 -10.66
CA THR A 78 -6.95 19.75 -10.18
C THR A 78 -8.42 19.99 -9.82
N TRP A 79 -9.36 19.51 -10.65
CA TRP A 79 -10.78 19.63 -10.36
C TRP A 79 -11.18 18.84 -9.10
N LEU A 80 -10.68 17.61 -8.96
CA LEU A 80 -10.90 16.77 -7.77
C LEU A 80 -10.32 17.42 -6.52
N ALA A 81 -9.10 17.95 -6.59
CA ALA A 81 -8.48 18.66 -5.48
C ALA A 81 -9.35 19.84 -5.02
N ARG A 82 -9.81 20.68 -5.95
CA ARG A 82 -10.69 21.83 -5.65
C ARG A 82 -12.04 21.42 -5.05
N ARG A 83 -12.58 20.26 -5.42
CA ARG A 83 -13.93 19.83 -5.02
C ARG A 83 -13.95 18.96 -3.76
N MET A 84 -12.93 18.12 -3.59
CA MET A 84 -12.85 17.07 -2.56
C MET A 84 -11.69 17.28 -1.58
N GLY A 85 -10.84 18.28 -1.80
CA GLY A 85 -9.69 18.58 -0.97
C GLY A 85 -8.40 17.93 -1.48
N VAL A 86 -7.27 18.47 -1.01
CA VAL A 86 -5.92 18.07 -1.40
C VAL A 86 -5.62 16.63 -0.96
N SER A 87 -6.00 16.25 0.25
CA SER A 87 -5.83 14.90 0.81
C SER A 87 -6.52 13.79 -0.01
N PHE A 88 -7.58 14.08 -0.76
CA PHE A 88 -8.23 13.10 -1.64
C PHE A 88 -7.37 12.71 -2.83
N VAL A 89 -6.60 13.64 -3.39
CA VAL A 89 -5.80 13.40 -4.61
C VAL A 89 -4.37 12.97 -4.30
N LEU A 90 -3.85 13.30 -3.11
CA LEU A 90 -2.45 13.05 -2.75
C LEU A 90 -1.94 11.63 -2.98
N PRO A 91 -2.69 10.55 -2.66
CA PRO A 91 -2.22 9.19 -2.92
C PRO A 91 -1.96 8.94 -4.41
N THR A 92 -2.83 9.48 -5.27
CA THR A 92 -2.68 9.38 -6.73
C THR A 92 -1.52 10.24 -7.21
N VAL A 93 -1.34 11.46 -6.68
CA VAL A 93 -0.20 12.32 -7.02
C VAL A 93 1.11 11.63 -6.64
N ASN A 94 1.22 11.15 -5.40
CA ASN A 94 2.39 10.40 -4.94
C ASN A 94 2.68 9.17 -5.82
N ALA A 95 1.66 8.42 -6.23
CA ALA A 95 1.86 7.26 -7.11
C ALA A 95 2.39 7.67 -8.50
N LEU A 96 2.02 8.85 -9.01
CA LEU A 96 2.54 9.38 -10.26
C LEU A 96 3.99 9.84 -10.12
N GLU A 97 4.33 10.59 -9.08
CA GLU A 97 5.71 11.04 -8.81
C GLU A 97 6.67 9.85 -8.66
N GLN A 98 6.24 8.82 -7.92
CA GLN A 98 7.04 7.61 -7.72
C GLN A 98 7.23 6.80 -9.00
N ALA A 99 6.27 6.85 -9.93
CA ALA A 99 6.40 6.18 -11.23
C ALA A 99 7.40 6.90 -12.15
N ASP A 100 7.56 8.21 -11.99
CA ASP A 100 8.34 9.07 -12.87
C ASP A 100 9.75 9.41 -12.34
N ILE A 101 10.09 9.00 -11.10
CA ILE A 101 11.34 9.35 -10.38
C ILE A 101 12.65 9.05 -11.12
N GLY A 102 12.66 8.03 -11.98
CA GLY A 102 13.84 7.59 -12.75
C GLY A 102 13.82 8.01 -14.22
N SER A 103 12.84 8.83 -14.64
CA SER A 103 12.62 9.17 -16.05
C SER A 103 13.79 9.93 -16.70
N TYR A 104 14.59 10.64 -15.90
CA TYR A 104 15.73 11.43 -16.34
C TYR A 104 17.10 10.76 -16.20
N ASP A 105 17.20 9.62 -15.52
CA ASP A 105 18.49 8.98 -15.17
C ASP A 105 19.32 8.61 -16.41
N ASN A 106 18.64 8.24 -17.49
CA ASN A 106 19.27 7.82 -18.74
C ASN A 106 19.34 8.95 -19.79
N GLN A 107 19.15 10.22 -19.37
CA GLN A 107 19.17 11.39 -20.26
C GLN A 107 20.37 12.29 -19.91
N PRO A 108 21.49 12.24 -20.65
CA PRO A 108 22.72 12.97 -20.33
C PRO A 108 22.52 14.47 -20.15
N GLU A 109 21.63 15.05 -20.96
CA GLU A 109 21.26 16.46 -20.85
C GLU A 109 20.56 16.80 -19.54
N ALA A 110 19.68 15.93 -19.04
CA ALA A 110 18.92 16.11 -17.80
C ALA A 110 19.82 15.89 -16.58
N VAL A 111 20.69 14.88 -16.64
CA VAL A 111 21.74 14.63 -15.63
C VAL A 111 22.67 15.85 -15.52
N ALA A 112 23.11 16.42 -16.64
CA ALA A 112 23.92 17.64 -16.64
C ALA A 112 23.18 18.87 -16.08
N GLY A 113 21.84 18.88 -16.17
CA GLY A 113 20.97 19.87 -15.57
C GLY A 113 20.62 19.61 -14.10
N ARG A 114 21.07 18.48 -13.53
CA ARG A 114 20.72 18.00 -12.18
C ARG A 114 19.23 17.73 -11.95
N LEU A 115 18.44 17.50 -13.01
CA LEU A 115 17.01 17.17 -12.90
C LEU A 115 16.76 15.88 -12.11
N PRO A 116 17.52 14.77 -12.28
CA PRO A 116 17.27 13.54 -11.51
C PRO A 116 17.26 13.72 -9.99
N ALA A 117 18.15 14.56 -9.46
CA ALA A 117 18.21 14.84 -8.03
C ALA A 117 16.98 15.65 -7.58
N ALA A 118 16.56 16.64 -8.37
CA ALA A 118 15.34 17.41 -8.10
C ALA A 118 14.09 16.53 -8.12
N GLU A 119 13.95 15.62 -9.10
CA GLU A 119 12.82 14.68 -9.18
C GLU A 119 12.75 13.73 -7.99
N ARG A 120 13.90 13.19 -7.54
CA ARG A 120 13.95 12.38 -6.33
C ARG A 120 13.51 13.18 -5.10
N SER A 121 13.95 14.43 -4.98
CA SER A 121 13.54 15.32 -3.89
C SER A 121 12.02 15.61 -3.94
N HIS A 122 11.44 15.83 -5.13
CA HIS A 122 10.00 16.04 -5.32
C HIS A 122 9.18 14.84 -4.83
N ALA A 123 9.52 13.65 -5.33
CA ALA A 123 8.83 12.42 -4.97
C ALA A 123 8.88 12.15 -3.45
N ARG A 124 10.01 12.46 -2.81
CA ARG A 124 10.18 12.33 -1.35
C ARG A 124 9.32 13.32 -0.56
N ILE A 125 9.29 14.59 -0.96
CA ILE A 125 8.46 15.61 -0.31
C ILE A 125 6.97 15.25 -0.46
N VAL A 126 6.53 14.88 -1.66
CA VAL A 126 5.13 14.50 -1.92
C VAL A 126 4.75 13.24 -1.13
N GLN A 127 5.65 12.26 -1.03
CA GLN A 127 5.46 11.06 -0.22
C GLN A 127 5.30 11.39 1.26
N ALA A 128 6.14 12.27 1.81
CA ALA A 128 6.05 12.70 3.20
C ALA A 128 4.70 13.38 3.50
N ILE A 129 4.22 14.27 2.61
CA ILE A 129 2.92 14.93 2.76
C ILE A 129 1.78 13.91 2.62
N ALA A 130 1.89 12.96 1.69
CA ALA A 130 0.87 11.93 1.46
C ALA A 130 0.74 10.98 2.66
N GLN A 131 1.86 10.57 3.26
CA GLN A 131 1.87 9.75 4.47
C GLN A 131 1.22 10.49 5.67
N GLN A 132 1.45 11.79 5.80
CA GLN A 132 0.84 12.60 6.85
C GLN A 132 -0.68 12.79 6.65
N SER A 133 -1.13 12.84 5.39
CA SER A 133 -2.53 13.06 5.01
C SER A 133 -3.39 11.79 4.96
N SER A 134 -2.78 10.61 4.90
CA SER A 134 -3.45 9.32 4.65
C SER A 134 -4.18 8.69 5.86
N GLY A 135 -4.39 9.42 6.95
CA GLY A 135 -5.15 8.95 8.12
C GLY A 135 -6.65 8.66 7.89
N SER A 136 -7.14 8.58 6.64
CA SER A 136 -8.58 8.61 6.33
C SER A 136 -9.09 7.74 5.16
N ALA A 137 -8.29 6.98 4.40
CA ALA A 137 -8.85 6.23 3.25
C ALA A 137 -8.20 4.85 3.06
N GLY A 138 -9.05 3.81 3.14
CA GLY A 138 -8.62 2.41 3.22
C GLY A 138 -8.09 1.82 1.92
N LEU A 139 -7.04 1.00 2.06
CA LEU A 139 -6.50 0.04 1.09
C LEU A 139 -5.82 -1.13 1.84
N SER A 140 -5.67 -2.26 1.13
CA SER A 140 -5.38 -3.66 1.51
C SER A 140 -4.79 -3.99 2.90
N GLY A 141 -5.29 -5.10 3.48
CA GLY A 141 -4.98 -5.57 4.83
C GLY A 141 -3.50 -5.91 5.12
N SER A 142 -2.68 -6.13 4.10
CA SER A 142 -1.23 -6.34 4.22
C SER A 142 -0.42 -5.04 4.11
N ALA A 143 -0.88 -4.04 3.35
CA ALA A 143 -0.25 -2.71 3.32
C ALA A 143 -0.53 -1.90 4.60
N LEU A 144 -1.72 -2.10 5.20
CA LEU A 144 -2.06 -1.57 6.52
C LEU A 144 -1.18 -2.14 7.65
N ALA A 145 -0.59 -3.32 7.49
CA ALA A 145 0.27 -3.92 8.51
C ALA A 145 1.59 -3.16 8.69
N ASN A 146 2.12 -2.54 7.62
CA ASN A 146 3.34 -1.72 7.68
C ASN A 146 3.05 -0.24 7.96
N LEU A 147 1.86 0.28 7.61
CA LEU A 147 1.50 1.69 7.81
C LEU A 147 1.06 2.04 9.26
N GLU A 148 0.69 1.05 10.08
CA GLU A 148 0.31 1.25 11.50
C GLU A 148 1.48 1.09 12.49
N GLY A 149 2.72 0.95 12.02
CA GLY A 149 3.91 0.69 12.85
C GLY A 149 4.27 1.77 13.88
N ARG A 150 3.57 2.90 13.95
CA ARG A 150 3.96 4.04 14.80
C ARG A 150 3.23 4.18 16.12
N HIS A 151 2.03 3.63 16.37
CA HIS A 151 1.41 3.77 17.69
C HIS A 151 0.41 2.66 18.09
N ARG A 152 0.70 2.03 19.24
CA ARG A 152 -0.12 1.17 20.14
C ARG A 152 0.03 -0.36 20.01
N ALA A 153 0.72 -0.89 21.03
CA ALA A 153 0.64 -2.25 21.60
C ALA A 153 0.89 -3.42 20.63
N MET A 154 2.08 -4.02 20.75
CA MET A 154 2.49 -5.29 20.11
C MET A 154 1.47 -6.44 20.22
N GLY A 155 0.49 -6.38 21.13
CA GLY A 155 -0.59 -7.37 21.25
C GLY A 155 -1.80 -7.16 20.30
N GLY A 156 -2.07 -5.94 19.85
CA GLY A 156 -3.27 -5.62 19.04
C GLY A 156 -3.14 -6.04 17.57
N ASN A 157 -1.96 -5.80 16.98
CA ASN A 157 -1.71 -6.08 15.55
C ASN A 157 -1.57 -7.58 15.26
N ALA A 158 -0.86 -8.31 16.14
CA ALA A 158 -0.74 -9.76 16.03
C ALA A 158 -2.12 -10.44 16.16
N LEU A 159 -2.96 -9.94 17.06
CA LEU A 159 -4.30 -10.47 17.28
C LEU A 159 -5.27 -10.08 16.15
N ARG A 160 -5.14 -8.88 15.57
CA ARG A 160 -5.87 -8.48 14.36
C ARG A 160 -5.52 -9.40 13.18
N ALA A 161 -4.23 -9.62 12.92
CA ALA A 161 -3.77 -10.54 11.88
C ALA A 161 -4.26 -11.97 12.13
N ALA A 162 -4.26 -12.40 13.40
CA ALA A 162 -4.78 -13.71 13.79
C ALA A 162 -6.26 -13.89 13.47
N VAL A 163 -7.08 -12.90 13.81
CA VAL A 163 -8.52 -12.92 13.55
C VAL A 163 -8.81 -12.89 12.05
N LEU A 164 -8.03 -12.15 11.26
CA LEU A 164 -8.17 -12.12 9.80
C LEU A 164 -7.81 -13.47 9.17
N GLY A 165 -6.67 -14.07 9.53
CA GLY A 165 -6.27 -15.37 8.98
C GLY A 165 -7.23 -16.50 9.33
N ALA A 166 -7.71 -16.55 10.58
CA ALA A 166 -8.73 -17.51 10.98
C ALA A 166 -10.06 -17.27 10.24
N ASN A 167 -10.42 -16.02 10.01
CA ASN A 167 -11.63 -15.71 9.26
C ASN A 167 -11.55 -16.11 7.79
N ASP A 168 -10.43 -15.84 7.14
CA ASP A 168 -10.23 -16.16 5.74
C ASP A 168 -10.34 -17.67 5.52
N GLY A 169 -9.65 -18.48 6.35
CA GLY A 169 -9.75 -19.94 6.28
C GLY A 169 -11.17 -20.47 6.55
N LEU A 170 -11.87 -19.89 7.53
CA LEU A 170 -13.24 -20.25 7.85
C LEU A 170 -14.20 -19.99 6.68
N VAL A 171 -14.22 -18.76 6.17
CA VAL A 171 -15.17 -18.34 5.12
C VAL A 171 -14.84 -19.00 3.79
N SER A 172 -13.56 -19.11 3.42
CA SER A 172 -13.16 -19.73 2.17
C SER A 172 -13.52 -21.22 2.15
N ASN A 173 -13.21 -21.95 3.24
CA ASN A 173 -13.48 -23.37 3.27
C ASN A 173 -14.97 -23.67 3.47
N LEU A 174 -15.71 -22.82 4.21
CA LEU A 174 -17.17 -22.91 4.28
C LEU A 174 -17.80 -22.77 2.90
N SER A 175 -17.39 -21.76 2.14
CA SER A 175 -17.91 -21.52 0.79
C SER A 175 -17.62 -22.68 -0.16
N LEU A 176 -16.40 -23.24 -0.09
CA LEU A 176 -16.03 -24.42 -0.86
C LEU A 176 -16.89 -25.64 -0.49
N VAL A 177 -17.01 -25.94 0.79
CA VAL A 177 -17.82 -27.06 1.30
C VAL A 177 -19.30 -26.90 0.93
N MET A 178 -19.83 -25.68 1.03
CA MET A 178 -21.21 -25.38 0.62
C MET A 178 -21.43 -25.54 -0.88
N ALA A 179 -20.47 -25.16 -1.74
CA ALA A 179 -20.58 -25.39 -3.17
C ALA A 179 -20.72 -26.90 -3.49
N ILE A 180 -19.85 -27.73 -2.90
CA ILE A 180 -19.89 -29.18 -3.13
C ILE A 180 -21.15 -29.81 -2.53
N ALA A 181 -21.59 -29.35 -1.35
CA ALA A 181 -22.85 -29.78 -0.76
C ALA A 181 -24.06 -29.39 -1.62
N GLY A 182 -24.05 -28.21 -2.24
CA GLY A 182 -25.09 -27.74 -3.16
C GLY A 182 -25.22 -28.60 -4.41
N ALA A 183 -24.11 -29.17 -4.88
CA ALA A 183 -24.06 -30.10 -6.01
C ALA A 183 -24.57 -31.52 -5.66
N MET A 184 -25.12 -31.73 -4.44
CA MET A 184 -25.61 -33.03 -3.96
C MET A 184 -24.53 -34.12 -3.93
N ALA A 185 -23.28 -33.73 -3.70
CA ALA A 185 -22.16 -34.67 -3.62
C ALA A 185 -22.19 -35.53 -2.35
N ASP A 186 -21.58 -36.71 -2.42
CA ASP A 186 -21.40 -37.60 -1.27
C ASP A 186 -20.50 -36.98 -0.20
N ARG A 187 -20.70 -37.37 1.06
CA ARG A 187 -19.90 -36.92 2.21
C ARG A 187 -18.40 -37.10 2.00
N HIS A 188 -17.96 -38.21 1.41
CA HIS A 188 -16.55 -38.47 1.18
C HIS A 188 -15.93 -37.44 0.23
N VAL A 189 -16.69 -37.00 -0.79
CA VAL A 189 -16.27 -35.95 -1.72
C VAL A 189 -16.17 -34.62 -0.98
N ILE A 190 -17.17 -34.28 -0.15
CA ILE A 190 -17.16 -33.04 0.64
C ILE A 190 -15.96 -32.99 1.59
N LEU A 191 -15.68 -34.08 2.31
CA LEU A 191 -14.53 -34.18 3.23
C LEU A 191 -13.21 -34.05 2.48
N LEU A 192 -13.05 -34.78 1.36
CA LEU A 192 -11.84 -34.73 0.56
C LEU A 192 -11.61 -33.33 0.00
N THR A 193 -12.64 -32.69 -0.55
CA THR A 193 -12.55 -31.34 -1.10
C THR A 193 -12.28 -30.30 -0.02
N GLY A 194 -12.95 -30.38 1.14
CA GLY A 194 -12.74 -29.47 2.25
C GLY A 194 -11.36 -29.63 2.91
N ALA A 195 -10.83 -30.86 3.00
CA ALA A 195 -9.48 -31.10 3.49
C ALA A 195 -8.42 -30.62 2.48
N ALA A 196 -8.62 -30.89 1.18
CA ALA A 196 -7.74 -30.38 0.13
C ALA A 196 -7.76 -28.84 0.09
N GLY A 197 -8.93 -28.23 0.19
CA GLY A 197 -9.12 -26.77 0.26
C GLY A 197 -8.44 -26.14 1.47
N LEU A 198 -8.54 -26.77 2.63
CA LEU A 198 -7.83 -26.36 3.85
C LEU A 198 -6.33 -26.35 3.62
N VAL A 199 -5.74 -27.47 3.17
CA VAL A 199 -4.28 -27.58 2.99
C VAL A 199 -3.80 -26.64 1.90
N ALA A 200 -4.48 -26.61 0.75
CA ALA A 200 -4.12 -25.73 -0.36
C ALA A 200 -4.21 -24.25 0.04
N GLY A 201 -5.29 -23.86 0.72
CA GLY A 201 -5.49 -22.50 1.21
C GLY A 201 -4.45 -22.09 2.26
N ALA A 202 -4.16 -22.97 3.23
CA ALA A 202 -3.17 -22.71 4.27
C ALA A 202 -1.76 -22.56 3.68
N CYS A 203 -1.37 -23.45 2.75
CA CYS A 203 -0.09 -23.33 2.03
C CYS A 203 -0.01 -22.04 1.21
N SER A 204 -1.08 -21.70 0.48
CA SER A 204 -1.16 -20.46 -0.31
C SER A 204 -0.98 -19.23 0.56
N MET A 205 -1.69 -19.17 1.70
CA MET A 205 -1.59 -18.06 2.64
C MET A 205 -0.19 -17.97 3.27
N ALA A 206 0.42 -19.11 3.64
CA ALA A 206 1.76 -19.16 4.19
C ALA A 206 2.82 -18.66 3.20
N MET A 207 2.75 -19.11 1.94
CA MET A 207 3.66 -18.66 0.88
C MET A 207 3.46 -17.17 0.57
N GLY A 208 2.20 -16.71 0.51
CA GLY A 208 1.87 -15.30 0.27
C GLY A 208 2.42 -14.39 1.37
N GLU A 209 2.27 -14.80 2.64
CA GLU A 209 2.80 -14.04 3.77
C GLU A 209 4.33 -14.03 3.79
N TRP A 210 4.96 -15.19 3.56
CA TRP A 210 6.42 -15.31 3.48
C TRP A 210 6.98 -14.38 2.40
N LEU A 211 6.40 -14.45 1.19
CA LEU A 211 6.83 -13.65 0.06
C LEU A 211 6.63 -12.16 0.32
N SER A 212 5.48 -11.77 0.91
CA SER A 212 5.19 -10.37 1.25
C SER A 212 6.23 -9.80 2.22
N VAL A 213 6.54 -10.51 3.31
CA VAL A 213 7.53 -10.09 4.30
C VAL A 213 8.92 -10.06 3.69
N ASN A 214 9.30 -11.09 2.93
CA ASN A 214 10.63 -11.18 2.34
C ASN A 214 10.85 -10.08 1.28
N SER A 215 9.91 -9.85 0.38
CA SER A 215 10.01 -8.79 -0.63
C SER A 215 10.02 -7.39 -0.02
N SER A 216 9.24 -7.17 1.05
CA SER A 216 9.28 -5.90 1.80
C SER A 216 10.65 -5.68 2.45
N ARG A 217 11.23 -6.74 3.04
CA ARG A 217 12.57 -6.68 3.61
C ARG A 217 13.65 -6.41 2.56
N GLU A 218 13.60 -7.08 1.42
CA GLU A 218 14.53 -6.85 0.29
C GLU A 218 14.44 -5.41 -0.22
N LEU A 219 13.22 -4.86 -0.33
CA LEU A 219 13.00 -3.46 -0.69
C LEU A 219 13.63 -2.51 0.34
N TYR A 220 13.38 -2.73 1.62
CA TYR A 220 13.95 -1.89 2.68
C TYR A 220 15.47 -1.96 2.72
N GLN A 221 16.04 -3.16 2.58
CA GLN A 221 17.50 -3.32 2.51
C GLN A 221 18.11 -2.60 1.33
N ARG A 222 17.44 -2.63 0.17
CA ARG A 222 17.88 -1.89 -1.01
C ARG A 222 17.81 -0.38 -0.79
N GLN A 223 16.72 0.12 -0.21
CA GLN A 223 16.58 1.55 0.08
C GLN A 223 17.64 2.03 1.08
N ILE A 224 17.90 1.27 2.15
CA ILE A 224 18.97 1.57 3.11
C ILE A 224 20.35 1.57 2.44
N ALA A 225 20.59 0.64 1.51
CA ALA A 225 21.85 0.58 0.78
C ALA A 225 22.02 1.80 -0.16
N THR A 226 20.94 2.22 -0.83
CA THR A 226 20.94 3.43 -1.66
C THR A 226 21.18 4.68 -0.81
N GLU A 227 20.48 4.81 0.31
CA GLU A 227 20.67 5.90 1.28
C GLU A 227 22.12 5.99 1.78
N ALA A 228 22.72 4.84 2.10
CA ALA A 228 24.11 4.78 2.51
C ALA A 228 25.09 5.21 1.41
N GLU A 229 24.76 4.93 0.15
CA GLU A 229 25.52 5.38 -1.01
C GLU A 229 25.38 6.88 -1.23
N GLU A 230 24.15 7.42 -1.19
CA GLU A 230 23.84 8.84 -1.34
C GLU A 230 24.49 9.68 -0.24
N LEU A 231 24.40 9.24 1.03
CA LEU A 231 25.10 9.84 2.16
C LEU A 231 26.63 9.90 1.98
N SER A 232 27.22 8.91 1.30
CA SER A 232 28.65 8.88 1.04
C SER A 232 29.08 9.79 -0.13
N GLN A 233 28.21 9.97 -1.13
CA GLN A 233 28.49 10.71 -2.35
C GLN A 233 28.15 12.20 -2.21
N SER A 234 27.03 12.51 -1.55
CA SER A 234 26.43 13.85 -1.45
C SER A 234 26.00 14.20 0.00
N PRO A 235 26.89 14.20 1.00
CA PRO A 235 26.51 14.45 2.40
C PRO A 235 25.92 15.85 2.66
N ASP A 236 26.19 16.82 1.79
CA ASP A 236 25.61 18.16 1.90
C ASP A 236 24.15 18.20 1.40
N GLU A 237 23.80 17.34 0.43
CA GLU A 237 22.42 17.21 -0.08
C GLU A 237 21.54 16.51 0.97
N GLU A 238 22.00 15.39 1.53
CA GLU A 238 21.28 14.68 2.60
C GLU A 238 21.05 15.54 3.86
N ARG A 239 22.01 16.44 4.16
CA ARG A 239 21.84 17.40 5.24
C ARG A 239 20.68 18.35 4.96
N GLU A 240 20.60 18.88 3.75
CA GLU A 240 19.53 19.81 3.36
C GLU A 240 18.17 19.11 3.40
N GLU A 241 18.13 17.83 3.08
CA GLU A 241 16.90 17.03 3.12
C GLU A 241 16.41 16.79 4.54
N LEU A 242 17.30 16.44 5.47
CA LEU A 242 16.97 16.41 6.90
C LEU A 242 16.45 17.76 7.41
N ILE A 243 17.03 18.87 6.95
CA ILE A 243 16.55 20.22 7.31
C ILE A 243 15.11 20.41 6.85
N LEU A 244 14.80 20.07 5.60
CA LEU A 244 13.46 20.17 5.04
C LEU A 244 12.46 19.24 5.77
N ILE A 245 12.85 18.02 6.10
CA ILE A 245 12.04 17.07 6.88
C ILE A 245 11.70 17.67 8.26
N TYR A 246 12.69 18.21 8.97
CA TYR A 246 12.44 18.82 10.28
C TYR A 246 11.60 20.10 10.20
N GLN A 247 11.77 20.92 9.15
CA GLN A 247 10.88 22.06 8.90
C GLN A 247 9.44 21.62 8.64
N ALA A 248 9.24 20.55 7.87
CA ALA A 248 7.92 19.98 7.63
C ALA A 248 7.28 19.44 8.93
N LYS A 249 8.10 18.92 9.86
CA LYS A 249 7.67 18.56 11.23
C LYS A 249 7.39 19.76 12.14
N GLY A 250 7.69 20.97 11.69
CA GLY A 250 7.32 22.23 12.35
C GLY A 250 8.47 22.96 13.05
N LEU A 251 9.71 22.52 12.88
CA LEU A 251 10.88 23.25 13.41
C LEU A 251 11.15 24.53 12.60
N GLY A 252 11.66 25.57 13.27
CA GLY A 252 12.15 26.75 12.58
C GLY A 252 13.41 26.41 11.74
N GLU A 253 13.67 27.15 10.66
CA GLU A 253 14.81 26.88 9.77
C GLU A 253 16.16 26.81 10.51
N ALA A 254 16.41 27.74 11.44
CA ALA A 254 17.64 27.77 12.22
C ALA A 254 17.78 26.52 13.12
N GLU A 255 16.69 26.10 13.77
CA GLU A 255 16.66 24.92 14.65
C GLU A 255 16.83 23.63 13.85
N ALA A 256 16.14 23.52 12.71
CA ALA A 256 16.24 22.39 11.79
C ALA A 256 17.68 22.23 11.25
N ARG A 257 18.32 23.34 10.86
CA ARG A 257 19.71 23.38 10.40
C ARG A 257 20.69 22.93 11.48
N GLU A 258 20.51 23.41 12.70
CA GLU A 258 21.36 23.02 13.82
C GLU A 258 21.19 21.52 14.14
N LEU A 259 19.95 21.03 14.20
CA LEU A 259 19.65 19.63 14.50
C LEU A 259 20.19 18.69 13.41
N ALA A 260 19.93 18.98 12.14
CA ALA A 260 20.45 18.21 11.02
C ALA A 260 21.99 18.19 11.03
N GLY A 261 22.63 19.34 11.29
CA GLY A 261 24.08 19.42 11.44
C GLY A 261 24.65 18.50 12.52
N ARG A 262 23.97 18.39 13.68
CA ARG A 262 24.37 17.46 14.75
C ARG A 262 24.18 16.00 14.37
N MET A 263 23.07 15.64 13.73
CA MET A 263 22.81 14.25 13.31
C MET A 263 23.78 13.80 12.20
N MET A 264 24.16 14.71 11.32
CA MET A 264 25.13 14.49 10.24
C MET A 264 26.60 14.42 10.71
N ALA A 265 26.88 14.65 12.00
CA ALA A 265 28.25 14.67 12.52
C ALA A 265 28.91 13.28 12.56
N ASN A 266 28.11 12.20 12.61
CA ASN A 266 28.58 10.82 12.59
C ASN A 266 27.82 10.07 11.49
N THR A 267 28.53 9.42 10.56
CA THR A 267 27.93 8.72 9.41
C THR A 267 26.92 7.64 9.81
N GLN A 268 27.16 6.91 10.89
CA GLN A 268 26.24 5.85 11.35
C GLN A 268 24.97 6.45 11.94
N THR A 269 25.10 7.52 12.74
CA THR A 269 23.94 8.26 13.28
C THR A 269 23.18 8.99 12.17
N ALA A 270 23.88 9.54 11.19
CA ALA A 270 23.32 10.18 10.01
C ALA A 270 22.47 9.19 9.22
N LEU A 271 23.02 8.03 8.88
CA LEU A 271 22.31 6.98 8.16
C LEU A 271 21.10 6.46 8.94
N ASP A 272 21.24 6.16 10.24
CA ASP A 272 20.10 5.73 11.06
C ASP A 272 19.00 6.80 11.12
N THR A 273 19.40 8.08 11.22
CA THR A 273 18.47 9.21 11.22
C THR A 273 17.76 9.32 9.87
N LEU A 274 18.48 9.33 8.76
CA LEU A 274 17.92 9.40 7.40
C LEU A 274 16.96 8.23 7.15
N VAL A 275 17.37 6.99 7.44
CA VAL A 275 16.51 5.82 7.25
C VAL A 275 15.21 5.92 8.07
N ARG A 276 15.26 6.47 9.30
CA ARG A 276 14.07 6.64 10.15
C ARG A 276 13.20 7.83 9.76
N GLU A 277 13.82 8.96 9.48
CA GLU A 277 13.17 10.24 9.27
C GLU A 277 12.65 10.39 7.84
N GLU A 278 13.44 9.93 6.87
CA GLU A 278 13.15 9.98 5.44
C GLU A 278 12.41 8.72 4.96
N LEU A 279 13.04 7.55 5.08
CA LEU A 279 12.45 6.32 4.55
C LEU A 279 11.30 5.80 5.43
N GLY A 280 11.23 6.27 6.67
CA GLY A 280 10.27 5.80 7.66
C GLY A 280 10.51 4.35 8.09
N ILE A 281 11.69 3.81 7.81
CA ILE A 281 12.08 2.44 8.10
C ILE A 281 12.77 2.43 9.47
N ASP A 282 12.47 1.42 10.28
CA ASP A 282 13.25 1.14 11.46
C ASP A 282 14.35 0.11 11.09
N PRO A 283 15.64 0.50 11.09
CA PRO A 283 16.74 -0.40 10.73
C PRO A 283 16.80 -1.66 11.60
N GLU A 284 16.29 -1.56 12.83
CA GLU A 284 16.29 -2.66 13.80
C GLU A 284 15.07 -3.59 13.64
N SER A 285 14.04 -3.17 12.90
CA SER A 285 12.80 -3.96 12.72
C SER A 285 12.30 -4.00 11.27
N LEU A 286 13.03 -4.73 10.42
CA LEU A 286 12.68 -4.95 9.01
C LEU A 286 11.49 -5.93 8.76
N GLY A 287 10.45 -5.90 9.60
CA GLY A 287 9.24 -6.73 9.43
C GLY A 287 9.28 -8.12 10.07
N GLY A 288 10.23 -8.37 10.98
CA GLY A 288 10.33 -9.65 11.70
C GLY A 288 10.78 -10.84 10.83
N SER A 289 10.46 -12.06 11.27
CA SER A 289 10.85 -13.27 10.53
C SER A 289 9.74 -13.71 9.56
N ALA A 290 10.04 -13.71 8.25
CA ALA A 290 9.13 -14.19 7.21
C ALA A 290 8.61 -15.62 7.49
N TRP A 291 9.46 -16.49 8.05
CA TRP A 291 9.07 -17.84 8.45
C TRP A 291 8.07 -17.85 9.60
N SER A 292 8.25 -17.00 10.61
CA SER A 292 7.29 -16.89 11.71
C SER A 292 5.93 -16.41 11.23
N ALA A 293 5.89 -15.43 10.32
CA ALA A 293 4.66 -14.93 9.73
C ALA A 293 3.96 -16.02 8.90
N ALA A 294 4.70 -16.73 8.05
CA ALA A 294 4.18 -17.83 7.24
C ALA A 294 3.57 -18.97 8.06
N ILE A 295 4.28 -19.44 9.10
CA ILE A 295 3.82 -20.53 9.98
C ILE A 295 2.58 -20.09 10.77
N THR A 296 2.57 -18.85 11.25
CA THR A 296 1.44 -18.29 11.99
C THR A 296 0.20 -18.21 11.09
N SER A 297 0.35 -17.66 9.88
CA SER A 297 -0.72 -17.58 8.88
C SER A 297 -1.24 -18.97 8.46
N PHE A 298 -0.35 -19.93 8.24
CA PHE A 298 -0.72 -21.33 7.98
C PHE A 298 -1.61 -21.89 9.08
N GLY A 299 -1.18 -21.75 10.34
CA GLY A 299 -1.89 -22.26 11.51
C GLY A 299 -3.25 -21.60 11.71
N LEU A 300 -3.32 -20.28 11.60
CA LEU A 300 -4.56 -19.51 11.78
C LEU A 300 -5.59 -19.82 10.70
N PHE A 301 -5.16 -19.85 9.43
CA PHE A 301 -6.01 -20.25 8.31
C PHE A 301 -6.53 -21.68 8.53
N GLY A 302 -5.63 -22.61 8.83
CA GLY A 302 -5.97 -24.00 9.10
C GLY A 302 -7.01 -24.13 10.22
N LEU A 303 -6.80 -23.43 11.34
CA LEU A 303 -7.73 -23.42 12.47
C LEU A 303 -9.14 -22.94 12.07
N GLY A 304 -9.23 -21.87 11.28
CA GLY A 304 -10.50 -21.40 10.75
C GLY A 304 -11.17 -22.41 9.82
N ALA A 305 -10.39 -22.99 8.91
CA ALA A 305 -10.87 -23.91 7.88
C ALA A 305 -11.35 -25.27 8.41
N ILE A 306 -11.06 -25.63 9.66
CA ILE A 306 -11.52 -26.89 10.27
C ILE A 306 -13.03 -26.88 10.58
N PHE A 307 -13.59 -25.74 11.00
CA PHE A 307 -14.99 -25.69 11.48
C PHE A 307 -16.02 -26.15 10.44
N PRO A 308 -15.92 -25.79 9.14
CA PRO A 308 -16.88 -26.23 8.14
C PRO A 308 -16.84 -27.74 7.85
N ILE A 309 -15.66 -28.37 7.98
CA ILE A 309 -15.47 -29.79 7.66
C ILE A 309 -15.73 -30.72 8.85
N LEU A 310 -15.53 -30.23 10.08
CA LEU A 310 -15.58 -31.04 11.29
C LEU A 310 -16.91 -31.83 11.45
N PRO A 311 -18.10 -31.26 11.18
CA PRO A 311 -19.36 -32.00 11.32
C PRO A 311 -19.53 -33.12 10.31
N TYR A 312 -18.96 -32.97 9.11
CA TYR A 312 -18.91 -34.04 8.11
C TYR A 312 -17.99 -35.19 8.53
N CYS A 313 -17.16 -35.06 9.57
CA CYS A 313 -16.40 -36.20 10.11
C CYS A 313 -17.28 -37.17 10.92
N PHE A 314 -18.46 -36.74 11.37
CA PHE A 314 -19.31 -37.51 12.29
C PHE A 314 -20.74 -37.72 11.77
N LEU A 315 -21.23 -36.83 10.90
CA LEU A 315 -22.61 -36.81 10.45
C LEU A 315 -22.68 -36.98 8.92
N ASP A 316 -23.87 -37.38 8.45
CA ASP A 316 -24.20 -37.53 7.03
C ASP A 316 -25.40 -36.65 6.65
N GLY A 317 -25.55 -36.36 5.35
CA GLY A 317 -26.73 -35.69 4.79
C GLY A 317 -27.04 -34.31 5.38
N VAL A 318 -28.33 -34.03 5.55
CA VAL A 318 -28.82 -32.73 6.08
C VAL A 318 -28.30 -32.42 7.49
N PRO A 319 -28.23 -33.38 8.44
CA PRO A 319 -27.58 -33.14 9.74
C PRO A 319 -26.14 -32.64 9.64
N ALA A 320 -25.33 -33.18 8.71
CA ALA A 320 -23.95 -32.74 8.50
C ALA A 320 -23.87 -31.29 7.98
N LEU A 321 -24.75 -30.94 7.04
CA LEU A 321 -24.87 -29.59 6.50
C LEU A 321 -25.25 -28.57 7.58
N LEU A 322 -26.28 -28.87 8.37
CA LEU A 322 -26.71 -28.00 9.47
C LEU A 322 -25.65 -27.91 10.56
N GLY A 323 -24.96 -29.01 10.86
CA GLY A 323 -23.81 -29.03 11.75
C GLY A 323 -22.69 -28.12 11.26
N SER A 324 -22.35 -28.17 9.97
CA SER A 324 -21.31 -27.34 9.33
C SER A 324 -21.65 -25.86 9.43
N LEU A 325 -22.89 -25.48 9.10
CA LEU A 325 -23.37 -24.10 9.24
C LEU A 325 -23.38 -23.64 10.69
N GLY A 326 -23.80 -24.49 11.63
CA GLY A 326 -23.83 -24.19 13.06
C GLY A 326 -22.43 -23.99 13.64
N ALA A 327 -21.51 -24.91 13.37
CA ALA A 327 -20.11 -24.84 13.81
C ALA A 327 -19.41 -23.61 13.23
N SER A 328 -19.60 -23.36 11.93
CA SER A 328 -19.01 -22.20 11.27
C SER A 328 -19.63 -20.89 11.75
N GLY A 329 -20.94 -20.85 11.99
CA GLY A 329 -21.63 -19.71 12.58
C GLY A 329 -21.11 -19.37 13.98
N ALA A 330 -20.92 -20.39 14.82
CA ALA A 330 -20.32 -20.20 16.15
C ALA A 330 -18.89 -19.64 16.06
N ALA A 331 -18.08 -20.15 15.13
CA ALA A 331 -16.73 -19.64 14.89
C ALA A 331 -16.75 -18.19 14.35
N LEU A 332 -17.64 -17.85 13.41
CA LEU A 332 -17.82 -16.47 12.91
C LEU A 332 -18.24 -15.51 14.02
N CYS A 333 -19.10 -15.95 14.95
CA CYS A 333 -19.44 -15.18 16.15
C CYS A 333 -18.23 -14.97 17.06
N GLY A 334 -17.39 -16.00 17.27
CA GLY A 334 -16.16 -15.91 18.05
C GLY A 334 -15.15 -14.94 17.44
N ILE A 335 -14.96 -15.00 16.12
CA ILE A 335 -14.14 -14.06 15.34
C ILE A 335 -14.73 -12.65 15.45
N GLY A 336 -16.05 -12.50 15.32
CA GLY A 336 -16.77 -11.25 15.54
C GLY A 336 -16.52 -10.67 16.93
N ALA A 337 -16.52 -11.51 17.97
CA ALA A 337 -16.16 -11.14 19.34
C ALA A 337 -14.73 -10.59 19.42
N GLY A 338 -13.78 -11.32 18.83
CA GLY A 338 -12.40 -10.90 18.71
C GLY A 338 -12.30 -9.51 18.07
N THR A 339 -12.89 -9.32 16.88
CA THR A 339 -12.85 -8.01 16.20
C THR A 339 -13.48 -6.88 17.00
N ALA A 340 -14.53 -7.14 17.79
CA ALA A 340 -15.19 -6.13 18.62
C ALA A 340 -14.25 -5.55 19.70
N LEU A 341 -13.36 -6.38 20.26
CA LEU A 341 -12.40 -5.97 21.28
C LEU A 341 -11.41 -4.90 20.77
N PHE A 342 -11.04 -4.92 19.48
CA PHE A 342 -10.07 -3.98 18.91
C PHE A 342 -10.73 -2.78 18.22
N THR A 343 -11.94 -2.96 17.69
CA THR A 343 -12.63 -1.91 16.93
C THR A 343 -13.48 -0.98 17.80
N GLY A 344 -13.68 -1.31 19.08
CA GLY A 344 -14.53 -0.56 20.00
C GLY A 344 -16.02 -0.57 19.63
N ARG A 345 -16.42 -1.44 18.69
CA ARG A 345 -17.81 -1.64 18.27
C ARG A 345 -18.48 -2.68 19.17
N SER A 346 -19.82 -2.69 19.20
CA SER A 346 -20.55 -3.67 20.01
C SER A 346 -20.34 -5.09 19.48
N PHE A 347 -20.26 -6.05 20.40
CA PHE A 347 -20.17 -7.49 20.09
C PHE A 347 -21.24 -7.91 19.08
N LEU A 348 -22.49 -7.51 19.33
CA LEU A 348 -23.64 -7.89 18.49
C LEU A 348 -23.48 -7.38 17.05
N PHE A 349 -22.98 -6.15 16.87
CA PHE A 349 -22.74 -5.60 15.54
C PHE A 349 -21.66 -6.39 14.79
N SER A 350 -20.52 -6.65 15.43
CA SER A 350 -19.41 -7.37 14.79
C SER A 350 -19.76 -8.82 14.48
N ALA A 351 -20.43 -9.53 15.39
CA ALA A 351 -20.89 -10.90 15.17
C ALA A 351 -21.94 -10.98 14.06
N THR A 352 -22.95 -10.09 14.07
CA THR A 352 -23.99 -10.06 13.04
C THR A 352 -23.40 -9.77 11.66
N ARG A 353 -22.48 -8.80 11.56
CA ARG A 353 -21.76 -8.50 10.31
C ARG A 353 -21.02 -9.74 9.80
N GLN A 354 -20.32 -10.46 10.68
CA GLN A 354 -19.52 -11.62 10.31
C GLN A 354 -20.38 -12.79 9.83
N LEU A 355 -21.49 -13.05 10.52
CA LEU A 355 -22.48 -14.04 10.11
C LEU A 355 -23.11 -13.69 8.76
N LEU A 356 -23.53 -12.45 8.57
CA LEU A 356 -24.18 -12.02 7.33
C LEU A 356 -23.25 -12.18 6.13
N ILE A 357 -22.00 -11.71 6.23
CA ILE A 357 -21.04 -11.82 5.14
C ILE A 357 -20.68 -13.28 4.88
N GLY A 358 -20.36 -14.04 5.94
CA GLY A 358 -19.98 -15.46 5.83
C GLY A 358 -21.10 -16.32 5.23
N PHE A 359 -22.33 -16.18 5.71
CA PHE A 359 -23.46 -16.95 5.19
C PHE A 359 -23.97 -16.46 3.84
N ALA A 360 -23.80 -15.18 3.49
CA ALA A 360 -24.06 -14.72 2.13
C ALA A 360 -23.11 -15.40 1.12
N ALA A 361 -21.81 -15.46 1.41
CA ALA A 361 -20.83 -16.15 0.57
C ALA A 361 -21.12 -17.66 0.47
N ALA A 362 -21.44 -18.28 1.60
CA ALA A 362 -21.80 -19.70 1.69
C ALA A 362 -23.08 -20.01 0.90
N GLY A 363 -24.12 -19.17 1.01
CA GLY A 363 -25.38 -19.34 0.28
C GLY A 363 -25.23 -19.13 -1.22
N LEU A 364 -24.41 -18.16 -1.64
CA LEU A 364 -24.09 -17.92 -3.05
C LEU A 364 -23.40 -19.15 -3.67
N THR A 365 -22.37 -19.65 -2.99
CA THR A 365 -21.60 -20.81 -3.47
C THR A 365 -22.42 -22.10 -3.45
N PHE A 366 -23.27 -22.31 -2.45
CA PHE A 366 -24.27 -23.39 -2.45
C PHE A 366 -25.21 -23.31 -3.66
N GLY A 367 -25.72 -22.11 -3.97
CA GLY A 367 -26.58 -21.88 -5.12
C GLY A 367 -25.88 -22.21 -6.44
N ILE A 368 -24.64 -21.77 -6.61
CA ILE A 368 -23.81 -22.11 -7.77
C ILE A 368 -23.60 -23.63 -7.88
N GLY A 369 -23.24 -24.27 -6.76
CA GLY A 369 -23.09 -25.73 -6.69
C GLY A 369 -24.35 -26.47 -7.13
N ARG A 370 -25.52 -26.00 -6.69
CA ARG A 370 -26.81 -26.57 -7.10
C ARG A 370 -27.08 -26.41 -8.59
N LEU A 371 -26.79 -25.25 -9.18
CA LEU A 371 -26.96 -25.03 -10.62
C LEU A 371 -26.06 -25.95 -11.44
N VAL A 372 -24.77 -26.02 -11.07
CA VAL A 372 -23.78 -26.84 -11.78
C VAL A 372 -24.05 -28.33 -11.63
N GLY A 373 -24.40 -28.78 -10.42
CA GLY A 373 -24.75 -30.18 -10.16
C GLY A 373 -25.95 -30.65 -10.96
N VAL A 374 -26.98 -29.80 -11.13
CA VAL A 374 -28.15 -30.09 -11.98
C VAL A 374 -27.78 -30.17 -13.47
N SER A 375 -26.80 -29.39 -13.93
CA SER A 375 -26.36 -29.41 -15.34
C SER A 375 -25.40 -30.55 -15.69
N LEU A 376 -24.61 -31.06 -14.73
CA LEU A 376 -23.65 -32.15 -14.95
C LEU A 376 -24.22 -33.55 -14.67
N GLY A 377 -25.25 -33.65 -13.83
CA GLY A 377 -25.92 -34.91 -13.49
C GLY A 377 -27.24 -35.16 -14.24
N GLY A 378 -27.59 -34.31 -15.21
CA GLY A 378 -28.81 -34.41 -16.04
C GLY A 378 -28.60 -35.12 -17.36
#